data_AF-A0A8E2FBN6-F1
#
_entry.id   AF-A0A8E2FBN6-F1
#
_cell.length_a   1.000
_cell.length_b   1.000
_cell.length_c   1.000
_cell.angle_alpha   90.00
_cell.angle_beta   90.00
_cell.angle_gamma   90.00
#
_symmetry.space_group_name_H-M   'P 1'
#
loop_
_entity.id
_entity.type
_entity.pdbx_description
1 polymer ?
#
loop_
_entity_poly.entity_id
_entity_poly.type
_entity_poly.pdbx_seq_one_letter_code
_entity_poly.pdbx_strand_id
1 'polypeptide(L)'
;MPTPRVIIPTLKAMGPSTQNSNENDELLLGPNHAQKIHAFRDTLRSKSNETDKFQACMEMRDQLLDQKTELELICARMEDVMLIECVQYKEEKRCWSKRLKNGDTDAERWERFIGVAKIGAELMQRCLPPLSKTSGYWGKEKVQHYGWASAGEKYCKVLGTAASRVPTWEEALIKLNQLILRRINIPGRRPLRLSANPIDLIDLENLKTWLDKNPFVKIKDKEGFQLQYRPVSSSDLPNGYSFDQYGLIVSVEVADWSRPAVTGA
;
A
#
# COMPACT_ATOMS: atom_id res chain seq x y z
N MET A 1 -39.60 -33.65 11.35
CA MET A 1 -39.46 -33.62 9.88
C MET A 1 -38.15 -32.91 9.54
N PRO A 2 -37.25 -33.52 8.75
CA PRO A 2 -35.93 -32.99 8.48
C PRO A 2 -35.92 -31.98 7.31
N THR A 3 -35.11 -30.95 7.45
CA THR A 3 -34.78 -29.95 6.42
C THR A 3 -33.98 -30.57 5.26
N PRO A 4 -34.19 -30.13 4.00
CA PRO A 4 -33.44 -30.67 2.87
C PRO A 4 -32.01 -30.15 2.82
N ARG A 5 -31.06 -31.09 2.67
CA ARG A 5 -29.64 -30.83 2.40
C ARG A 5 -29.48 -30.22 1.00
N VAL A 6 -28.92 -29.02 0.93
CA VAL A 6 -28.42 -28.45 -0.33
C VAL A 6 -27.04 -29.07 -0.60
N ILE A 7 -26.97 -29.86 -1.67
CA ILE A 7 -25.74 -30.46 -2.20
C ILE A 7 -25.01 -29.36 -2.99
N ILE A 8 -23.83 -28.96 -2.51
CA ILE A 8 -22.92 -28.07 -3.25
C ILE A 8 -22.10 -28.95 -4.22
N PRO A 9 -22.12 -28.73 -5.54
CA PRO A 9 -21.28 -29.48 -6.46
C PRO A 9 -19.81 -29.16 -6.23
N THR A 10 -19.01 -30.20 -6.01
CA THR A 10 -17.55 -30.13 -5.89
C THR A 10 -16.95 -29.72 -7.22
N LEU A 11 -16.33 -28.54 -7.29
CA LEU A 11 -15.52 -28.13 -8.43
C LEU A 11 -14.32 -29.07 -8.55
N LYS A 12 -14.33 -29.88 -9.61
CA LYS A 12 -13.25 -30.75 -10.04
C LYS A 12 -12.00 -29.89 -10.30
N ALA A 13 -10.89 -30.25 -9.65
CA ALA A 13 -9.59 -29.65 -9.91
C ALA A 13 -9.19 -29.89 -11.37
N MET A 14 -9.09 -28.81 -12.16
CA MET A 14 -8.38 -28.83 -13.44
C MET A 14 -6.90 -28.65 -13.15
N GLY A 15 -6.12 -29.71 -13.43
CA GLY A 15 -4.66 -29.67 -13.49
C GLY A 15 -4.16 -28.82 -14.66
N PRO A 16 -2.84 -28.61 -14.76
CA PRO A 16 -2.25 -27.43 -15.38
C PRO A 16 -2.17 -27.57 -16.90
N SER A 17 -2.88 -26.71 -17.62
CA SER A 17 -2.58 -26.42 -19.02
C SER A 17 -1.44 -25.41 -19.07
N THR A 18 -0.22 -25.92 -19.20
CA THR A 18 0.96 -25.10 -19.52
C THR A 18 1.05 -25.01 -21.05
N GLN A 19 1.33 -23.80 -21.54
CA GLN A 19 1.70 -23.40 -22.91
C GLN A 19 0.59 -22.77 -23.78
N ASN A 20 0.92 -21.56 -24.27
CA ASN A 20 0.25 -20.71 -25.28
C ASN A 20 -0.87 -19.74 -24.88
N SER A 21 -0.57 -18.73 -24.05
CA SER A 21 -1.34 -17.47 -24.02
C SER A 21 -0.51 -16.18 -24.15
N ASN A 22 0.82 -16.27 -24.29
CA ASN A 22 1.69 -15.10 -24.07
C ASN A 22 1.79 -14.09 -25.22
N GLU A 23 1.54 -14.47 -26.48
CA GLU A 23 1.79 -13.55 -27.62
C GLU A 23 0.65 -12.56 -27.87
N ASN A 24 -0.60 -12.94 -27.61
CA ASN A 24 -1.76 -12.06 -27.87
C ASN A 24 -2.02 -11.05 -26.73
N ASP A 25 -1.65 -11.39 -25.50
CA ASP A 25 -1.87 -10.51 -24.34
C ASP A 25 -0.90 -9.32 -24.32
N GLU A 26 0.29 -9.44 -24.95
CA GLU A 26 1.24 -8.33 -25.10
C GLU A 26 0.75 -7.24 -26.05
N LEU A 27 -0.19 -7.53 -26.97
CA LEU A 27 -0.77 -6.55 -27.87
C LEU A 27 -1.53 -5.43 -27.12
N LEU A 28 -2.05 -5.75 -25.94
CA LEU A 28 -2.82 -4.83 -25.10
C LEU A 28 -1.94 -3.98 -24.16
N LEU A 29 -0.64 -4.28 -24.10
CA LEU A 29 0.26 -3.73 -23.12
C LEU A 29 1.35 -2.89 -23.79
N GLY A 30 1.49 -1.64 -23.36
CA GLY A 30 2.62 -0.81 -23.79
C GLY A 30 3.97 -1.43 -23.42
N PRO A 31 5.08 -1.08 -24.11
CA PRO A 31 6.39 -1.70 -23.92
C PRO A 31 6.87 -1.71 -22.46
N ASN A 32 6.60 -0.63 -21.72
CA ASN A 32 6.97 -0.51 -20.30
C ASN A 32 6.22 -1.52 -19.41
N HIS A 33 4.95 -1.82 -19.72
CA HIS A 33 4.15 -2.79 -18.96
C HIS A 33 4.59 -4.22 -19.27
N ALA A 34 4.90 -4.52 -20.53
CA ALA A 34 5.45 -5.81 -20.93
C ALA A 34 6.80 -6.07 -20.22
N GLN A 35 7.69 -5.08 -20.19
CA GLN A 35 8.94 -5.16 -19.43
C GLN A 35 8.71 -5.44 -17.94
N LYS A 36 7.76 -4.75 -17.29
CA LYS A 36 7.42 -4.99 -15.88
C LYS A 36 6.95 -6.43 -15.63
N ILE A 37 6.16 -7.00 -16.55
CA ILE A 37 5.70 -8.39 -16.47
C ILE A 37 6.85 -9.37 -16.64
N HIS A 38 7.74 -9.16 -17.62
CA HIS A 38 8.93 -10.01 -17.80
C HIS A 38 9.87 -9.96 -16.60
N ALA A 39 10.16 -8.76 -16.10
CA ALA A 39 10.96 -8.59 -14.89
C ALA A 39 10.33 -9.34 -13.69
N PHE A 40 9.01 -9.30 -13.55
CA PHE A 40 8.32 -10.05 -12.50
C PHE A 40 8.40 -11.57 -12.70
N ARG A 41 8.26 -12.05 -13.94
CA ARG A 41 8.47 -13.48 -14.27
C ARG A 41 9.88 -13.93 -13.92
N ASP A 42 10.88 -13.12 -14.22
CA ASP A 42 12.28 -13.42 -13.94
C ASP A 42 12.54 -13.41 -12.42
N THR A 43 11.95 -12.47 -11.68
CA THR A 43 11.94 -12.50 -10.21
C THR A 43 11.38 -13.82 -9.70
N LEU A 44 10.23 -14.29 -10.19
CA LEU A 44 9.65 -15.57 -9.76
C LEU A 44 10.53 -16.78 -10.14
N ARG A 45 11.14 -16.78 -11.33
CA ARG A 45 12.03 -17.85 -11.79
C ARG A 45 13.34 -17.92 -11.00
N SER A 46 13.82 -16.78 -10.49
CA SER A 46 15.04 -16.71 -9.69
C SER A 46 14.88 -17.29 -8.27
N LYS A 47 13.65 -17.42 -7.76
CA LYS A 47 13.38 -17.97 -6.42
C LYS A 47 13.37 -19.49 -6.41
N SER A 48 14.07 -20.08 -5.45
CA SER A 48 14.29 -21.53 -5.36
C SER A 48 13.14 -22.31 -4.70
N ASN A 49 12.24 -21.65 -3.97
CA ASN A 49 11.12 -22.28 -3.28
C ASN A 49 9.80 -21.53 -3.50
N GLU A 50 8.68 -22.24 -3.31
CA GLU A 50 7.34 -21.69 -3.54
C GLU A 50 6.91 -20.65 -2.50
N THR A 51 7.46 -20.71 -1.29
CA THR A 51 7.19 -19.70 -0.26
C THR A 51 7.69 -18.32 -0.69
N ASP A 52 8.91 -18.25 -1.22
CA ASP A 52 9.51 -17.01 -1.71
C ASP A 52 8.83 -16.50 -2.99
N LYS A 53 8.37 -17.40 -3.87
CA LYS A 53 7.57 -17.02 -5.04
C LYS A 53 6.23 -16.43 -4.64
N PHE A 54 5.51 -17.09 -3.73
CA PHE A 54 4.24 -16.59 -3.24
C PHE A 54 4.41 -15.23 -2.55
N GLN A 55 5.52 -15.04 -1.86
CA GLN A 55 5.89 -13.78 -1.26
C GLN A 55 6.07 -12.67 -2.31
N ALA A 56 6.83 -12.92 -3.37
CA ALA A 56 6.97 -11.98 -4.49
C ALA A 56 5.64 -11.67 -5.18
N CYS A 57 4.73 -12.65 -5.33
CA CYS A 57 3.38 -12.42 -5.85
C CYS A 57 2.57 -11.47 -4.99
N MET A 58 2.66 -11.61 -3.68
CA MET A 58 1.96 -10.73 -2.75
C MET A 58 2.52 -9.30 -2.78
N GLU A 59 3.83 -9.13 -2.89
CA GLU A 59 4.48 -7.82 -3.04
C GLU A 59 4.05 -7.13 -4.33
N MET A 60 4.07 -7.86 -5.47
CA MET A 60 3.59 -7.32 -6.75
C MET A 60 2.11 -6.92 -6.68
N ARG A 61 1.26 -7.75 -6.06
CA ARG A 61 -0.16 -7.41 -5.85
C ARG A 61 -0.30 -6.12 -5.06
N ASP A 62 0.37 -6.02 -3.92
CA ASP A 62 0.26 -4.86 -3.03
C ASP A 62 0.79 -3.59 -3.74
N GLN A 63 1.90 -3.69 -4.47
CA GLN A 63 2.42 -2.60 -5.30
C GLN A 63 1.40 -2.13 -6.36
N LEU A 64 0.74 -3.06 -7.07
CA LEU A 64 -0.28 -2.72 -8.07
C LEU A 64 -1.51 -2.05 -7.43
N LEU A 65 -1.91 -2.49 -6.24
CA LEU A 65 -3.01 -1.87 -5.49
C LEU A 65 -2.65 -0.46 -5.01
N ASP A 66 -1.44 -0.26 -4.52
CA ASP A 66 -0.94 1.05 -4.08
C ASP A 66 -0.89 2.03 -5.27
N GLN A 67 -0.34 1.60 -6.41
CA GLN A 67 -0.29 2.39 -7.65
C GLN A 67 -1.68 2.74 -8.18
N LYS A 68 -2.62 1.78 -8.15
CA LYS A 68 -4.01 2.03 -8.53
C LYS A 68 -4.64 3.09 -7.62
N THR A 69 -4.45 2.96 -6.31
CA THR A 69 -5.02 3.88 -5.33
C THR A 69 -4.44 5.29 -5.51
N GLU A 70 -3.13 5.39 -5.74
CA GLU A 70 -2.48 6.66 -6.05
C GLU A 70 -3.06 7.32 -7.30
N LEU A 71 -3.25 6.55 -8.38
CA LEU A 71 -3.87 7.04 -9.61
C LEU A 71 -5.31 7.54 -9.37
N GLU A 72 -6.10 6.80 -8.60
CA GLU A 72 -7.47 7.22 -8.22
C GLU A 72 -7.45 8.57 -7.49
N LEU A 73 -6.55 8.75 -6.52
CA LEU A 73 -6.38 10.01 -5.79
C LEU A 73 -5.95 11.17 -6.71
N ILE A 74 -5.02 10.93 -7.64
CA ILE A 74 -4.59 11.93 -8.62
C ILE A 74 -5.74 12.31 -9.55
N CYS A 75 -6.48 11.32 -10.08
CA CYS A 75 -7.66 11.57 -10.91
C CYS A 75 -8.68 12.43 -10.18
N ALA A 76 -8.96 12.17 -8.90
CA ALA A 76 -9.86 12.99 -8.08
C ALA A 76 -9.40 14.45 -8.00
N ARG A 77 -8.12 14.68 -7.72
CA ARG A 77 -7.56 16.04 -7.65
C ARG A 77 -7.54 16.75 -8.99
N MET A 78 -7.23 16.03 -10.07
CA MET A 78 -7.26 16.60 -11.42
C MET A 78 -8.69 16.98 -11.82
N GLU A 79 -9.67 16.15 -11.46
CA GLU A 79 -11.09 16.42 -11.68
C GLU A 79 -11.56 17.69 -10.94
N ASP A 80 -11.17 17.84 -9.66
CA ASP A 80 -11.40 19.06 -8.87
C ASP A 80 -10.82 20.30 -9.59
N VAL A 81 -9.56 20.22 -10.05
CA VAL A 81 -8.89 21.32 -10.76
C VAL A 81 -9.60 21.64 -12.07
N MET A 82 -9.97 20.64 -12.87
CA MET A 82 -10.70 20.83 -14.12
C MET A 82 -12.07 21.50 -13.89
N LEU A 83 -12.79 21.14 -12.82
CA LEU A 83 -14.07 21.75 -12.46
C LEU A 83 -13.95 23.23 -12.07
N ILE A 84 -12.84 23.61 -11.41
CA ILE A 84 -12.59 24.96 -10.92
C ILE A 84 -12.08 25.85 -12.06
N GLU A 85 -11.09 25.37 -12.81
CA GLU A 85 -10.32 26.17 -13.75
C GLU A 85 -10.89 26.18 -15.18
N CYS A 86 -11.73 25.21 -15.55
CA CYS A 86 -12.22 25.07 -16.93
C CYS A 86 -13.75 25.15 -17.02
N VAL A 87 -14.26 26.32 -17.44
CA VAL A 87 -15.71 26.55 -17.66
C VAL A 87 -16.28 25.58 -18.68
N GLN A 88 -15.56 25.33 -19.79
CA GLN A 88 -16.00 24.41 -20.84
C GLN A 88 -16.15 22.98 -20.31
N TYR A 89 -15.18 22.48 -19.53
CA TYR A 89 -15.28 21.16 -18.89
C TYR A 89 -16.52 21.07 -17.99
N LYS A 90 -16.79 22.10 -17.20
CA LYS A 90 -17.95 22.16 -16.30
C LYS A 90 -19.29 22.15 -17.05
N GLU A 91 -19.36 22.81 -18.20
CA GLU A 91 -20.55 22.79 -19.07
C GLU A 91 -20.73 21.42 -19.73
N GLU A 92 -19.66 20.89 -20.32
CA GLU A 92 -19.66 19.62 -21.03
C GLU A 92 -20.02 18.44 -20.12
N LYS A 93 -19.52 18.45 -18.88
CA LYS A 93 -19.83 17.43 -17.87
C LYS A 93 -21.32 17.22 -17.64
N ARG A 94 -22.15 18.26 -17.79
CA ARG A 94 -23.61 18.17 -17.61
C ARG A 94 -24.30 17.39 -18.73
N CYS A 95 -23.66 17.26 -19.88
CA CYS A 95 -24.24 16.65 -21.08
C CYS A 95 -23.70 15.25 -21.38
N TRP A 96 -22.61 14.81 -20.74
CA TRP A 96 -21.97 13.51 -21.04
C TRP A 96 -22.88 12.31 -20.89
N SER A 97 -23.68 12.21 -19.81
CA SER A 97 -24.58 11.07 -19.66
C SER A 97 -25.67 11.01 -20.74
N LYS A 98 -26.00 12.13 -21.39
CA LYS A 98 -26.88 12.16 -22.57
C LYS A 98 -26.12 11.78 -23.84
N ARG A 99 -24.89 12.26 -24.03
CA ARG A 99 -24.04 11.92 -25.18
C ARG A 99 -23.64 10.45 -25.19
N LEU A 100 -23.36 9.88 -24.01
CA LEU A 100 -23.08 8.46 -23.82
C LEU A 100 -24.23 7.58 -24.33
N LYS A 101 -25.48 7.95 -24.01
CA LYS A 101 -26.68 7.23 -24.51
C LYS A 101 -26.82 7.27 -26.03
N ASN A 102 -26.19 8.25 -26.68
CA ASN A 102 -26.19 8.41 -28.13
C ASN A 102 -24.97 7.73 -28.79
N GLY A 103 -24.14 7.00 -28.03
CA GLY A 103 -22.98 6.28 -28.57
C GLY A 103 -21.74 7.14 -28.81
N ASP A 104 -21.62 8.28 -28.12
CA ASP A 104 -20.45 9.16 -28.22
C ASP A 104 -19.23 8.52 -27.53
N THR A 105 -18.22 8.15 -28.32
CA THR A 105 -16.99 7.50 -27.84
C THR A 105 -16.14 8.39 -26.94
N ASP A 106 -16.21 9.72 -27.09
CA ASP A 106 -15.52 10.63 -26.20
C ASP A 106 -16.25 10.73 -24.85
N ALA A 107 -17.59 10.66 -24.85
CA ALA A 107 -18.36 10.57 -23.61
C ALA A 107 -18.02 9.29 -22.81
N GLU A 108 -17.76 8.16 -23.46
CA GLU A 108 -17.31 6.93 -22.79
C GLU A 108 -15.97 7.11 -22.07
N ARG A 109 -15.01 7.79 -22.70
CA ARG A 109 -13.70 8.09 -22.10
C ARG A 109 -13.83 8.99 -20.88
N TRP A 110 -14.67 10.02 -20.98
CA TRP A 110 -14.95 10.93 -19.87
C TRP A 110 -15.61 10.23 -18.69
N GLU A 111 -16.63 9.40 -18.93
CA GLU A 111 -17.32 8.65 -17.87
C GLU A 111 -16.36 7.66 -17.18
N ARG A 112 -15.44 7.02 -17.92
CA ARG A 112 -14.38 6.20 -17.31
C ARG A 112 -13.48 7.02 -16.38
N PHE A 113 -13.01 8.19 -16.83
CA PHE A 113 -12.17 9.07 -16.01
C PHE A 113 -12.90 9.55 -14.74
N ILE A 114 -14.14 10.02 -14.89
CA ILE A 114 -14.98 10.48 -13.77
C ILE A 114 -15.25 9.35 -12.78
N GLY A 115 -15.50 8.13 -13.28
CA GLY A 115 -15.66 6.95 -12.42
C GLY A 115 -14.45 6.72 -11.52
N VAL A 116 -13.23 6.79 -12.07
CA VAL A 116 -11.98 6.67 -11.32
C VAL A 116 -11.81 7.85 -10.35
N ALA A 117 -12.03 9.08 -10.80
CA ALA A 117 -11.94 10.28 -9.98
C ALA A 117 -12.91 10.25 -8.78
N LYS A 118 -14.13 9.74 -8.99
CA LYS A 118 -15.13 9.59 -7.92
C LYS A 118 -14.67 8.60 -6.84
N ILE A 119 -14.11 7.46 -7.23
CA ILE A 119 -13.55 6.47 -6.28
C ILE A 119 -12.46 7.13 -5.44
N GLY A 120 -11.54 7.86 -6.09
CA GLY A 120 -10.48 8.61 -5.40
C GLY A 120 -11.03 9.67 -4.46
N ALA A 121 -12.04 10.44 -4.87
CA ALA A 121 -12.66 11.49 -4.06
C ALA A 121 -13.34 10.92 -2.80
N GLU A 122 -14.05 9.80 -2.94
CA GLU A 122 -14.64 9.10 -1.79
C GLU A 122 -13.56 8.60 -0.82
N LEU A 123 -12.47 8.03 -1.34
CA LEU A 123 -11.34 7.59 -0.51
C LEU A 123 -10.69 8.76 0.22
N MET A 124 -10.45 9.87 -0.49
CA MET A 124 -9.92 11.11 0.10
C MET A 124 -10.80 11.58 1.26
N GLN A 125 -12.11 11.66 1.06
CA GLN A 125 -13.04 12.09 2.12
C GLN A 125 -12.95 11.21 3.37
N ARG A 126 -12.75 9.90 3.20
CA ARG A 126 -12.66 8.95 4.33
C ARG A 126 -11.28 8.92 4.99
N CYS A 127 -10.21 9.16 4.23
CA CYS A 127 -8.85 9.15 4.74
C CYS A 127 -8.40 10.51 5.29
N LEU A 128 -9.00 11.62 4.82
CA LEU A 128 -8.56 12.96 5.21
C LEU A 128 -8.70 13.22 6.72
N PRO A 129 -9.83 12.95 7.41
CA PRO A 129 -9.92 13.21 8.84
C PRO A 129 -8.85 12.47 9.67
N PRO A 130 -8.63 11.15 9.53
CA PRO A 130 -7.58 10.49 10.29
C PRO A 130 -6.17 10.93 9.88
N LEU A 131 -5.90 11.22 8.60
CA LEU A 131 -4.58 11.71 8.17
C LEU A 131 -4.29 13.12 8.67
N SER A 132 -5.29 14.01 8.70
CA SER A 132 -5.18 15.33 9.32
C SER A 132 -4.86 15.20 10.81
N LYS A 133 -5.54 14.27 11.51
CA LYS A 133 -5.23 13.97 12.90
C LYS A 133 -3.80 13.48 13.07
N THR A 134 -3.36 12.51 12.27
CA THR A 134 -1.97 12.02 12.28
C THR A 134 -0.97 13.13 11.99
N SER A 135 -1.25 14.02 11.03
CA SER A 135 -0.39 15.15 10.71
C SER A 135 -0.21 16.12 11.88
N GLY A 136 -1.25 16.30 12.70
CA GLY A 136 -1.19 17.12 13.91
C GLY A 136 -0.32 16.54 15.03
N TYR A 137 -0.12 15.21 15.04
CA TYR A 137 0.74 14.54 16.03
C TYR A 137 2.16 14.32 15.52
N TRP A 138 2.31 13.81 14.29
CA TRP A 138 3.58 13.32 13.77
C TRP A 138 4.19 14.22 12.69
N GLY A 139 3.46 15.24 12.23
CA GLY A 139 3.91 16.13 11.15
C GLY A 139 3.36 15.74 9.78
N LYS A 140 3.14 16.75 8.95
CA LYS A 140 2.56 16.61 7.59
C LYS A 140 3.56 15.98 6.62
N GLU A 141 4.83 16.32 6.76
CA GLU A 141 5.92 15.84 5.93
C GLU A 141 6.05 14.31 5.96
N LYS A 142 5.79 13.69 7.12
CA LYS A 142 5.80 12.23 7.26
C LYS A 142 4.58 11.59 6.59
N VAL A 143 3.40 12.18 6.77
CA VAL A 143 2.18 11.73 6.08
C VAL A 143 2.37 11.73 4.56
N GLN A 144 3.04 12.76 4.04
CA GLN A 144 3.34 12.89 2.61
C GLN A 144 4.42 11.91 2.15
N HIS A 145 5.55 11.86 2.85
CA HIS A 145 6.67 10.99 2.51
C HIS A 145 6.27 9.51 2.45
N TYR A 146 5.52 9.05 3.45
CA TYR A 146 5.08 7.66 3.51
C TYR A 146 3.83 7.38 2.67
N GLY A 147 3.21 8.39 2.06
CA GLY A 147 2.06 8.19 1.18
C GLY A 147 0.91 7.41 1.80
N TRP A 148 0.67 7.54 3.12
CA TRP A 148 -0.23 6.67 3.89
C TRP A 148 -1.68 6.60 3.39
N ALA A 149 -2.12 7.60 2.60
CA ALA A 149 -3.42 7.56 1.94
C ALA A 149 -3.57 6.38 0.97
N SER A 150 -2.50 5.99 0.28
CA SER A 150 -2.50 4.89 -0.70
C SER A 150 -2.71 3.52 -0.06
N ALA A 151 -2.38 3.36 1.22
CA ALA A 151 -2.59 2.12 1.97
C ALA A 151 -4.07 1.85 2.33
N GLY A 152 -4.97 2.79 2.01
CA GLY A 152 -6.42 2.62 2.07
C GLY A 152 -7.10 3.05 3.37
N GLU A 153 -8.43 3.06 3.35
CA GLU A 153 -9.27 3.62 4.41
C GLU A 153 -9.04 2.99 5.78
N LYS A 154 -8.99 1.65 5.84
CA LYS A 154 -8.78 0.93 7.10
C LYS A 154 -7.43 1.29 7.72
N TYR A 155 -6.39 1.37 6.89
CA TYR A 155 -5.06 1.76 7.33
C TYR A 155 -5.08 3.18 7.92
N CYS A 156 -5.65 4.14 7.21
CA CYS A 156 -5.76 5.52 7.68
C CYS A 156 -6.48 5.62 9.03
N LYS A 157 -7.61 4.91 9.21
CA LYS A 157 -8.36 4.91 10.48
C LYS A 157 -7.53 4.40 11.65
N VAL A 158 -6.82 3.28 11.47
CA VAL A 158 -5.98 2.69 12.53
C VAL A 158 -4.77 3.57 12.81
N LEU A 159 -4.15 4.15 11.77
CA LEU A 159 -3.06 5.10 11.87
C LEU A 159 -3.44 6.33 12.71
N GLY A 160 -4.58 6.97 12.42
CA GLY A 160 -5.06 8.13 13.19
C GLY A 160 -5.37 7.78 14.65
N THR A 161 -5.80 6.55 14.92
CA THR A 161 -5.98 6.04 16.28
C THR A 161 -4.64 5.86 16.98
N ALA A 162 -3.68 5.19 16.33
CA ALA A 162 -2.35 4.94 16.87
C ALA A 162 -1.60 6.24 17.16
N ALA A 163 -1.63 7.20 16.23
CA ALA A 163 -1.04 8.52 16.42
C ALA A 163 -1.63 9.26 17.62
N SER A 164 -2.94 9.15 17.86
CA SER A 164 -3.53 9.78 19.05
C SER A 164 -3.21 9.08 20.37
N ARG A 165 -2.82 7.80 20.33
CA ARG A 165 -2.41 7.04 21.52
C ARG A 165 -0.92 7.22 21.82
N VAL A 166 -0.10 7.41 20.78
CA VAL A 166 1.34 7.67 20.87
C VAL A 166 1.63 8.98 20.12
N PRO A 167 1.37 10.15 20.75
CA PRO A 167 1.29 11.44 20.05
C PRO A 167 2.64 12.00 19.61
N THR A 168 3.75 11.60 20.24
CA THR A 168 5.07 12.10 19.88
C THR A 168 5.71 11.18 18.84
N TRP A 169 6.33 11.78 17.82
CA TRP A 169 7.01 11.01 16.78
C TRP A 169 8.16 10.19 17.34
N GLU A 170 8.91 10.73 18.31
CA GLU A 170 10.08 10.07 18.90
C GLU A 170 9.68 8.77 19.63
N GLU A 171 8.56 8.80 20.35
CA GLU A 171 8.03 7.61 21.01
C GLU A 171 7.45 6.62 20.01
N ALA A 172 6.68 7.13 19.02
CA ALA A 172 6.14 6.31 17.95
C ALA A 172 7.26 5.60 17.18
N LEU A 173 8.37 6.30 16.91
CA LEU A 173 9.52 5.79 16.19
C LEU A 173 10.17 4.60 16.91
N ILE A 174 10.43 4.75 18.22
CA ILE A 174 10.99 3.66 19.04
C ILE A 174 10.09 2.43 18.97
N LYS A 175 8.79 2.61 19.19
CA LYS A 175 7.82 1.51 19.23
C LYS A 175 7.62 0.87 17.85
N LEU A 176 7.51 1.67 16.79
CA LEU A 176 7.38 1.20 15.42
C LEU A 176 8.61 0.42 14.98
N ASN A 177 9.82 0.92 15.24
CA ASN A 177 11.05 0.21 14.88
C ASN A 177 11.18 -1.13 15.61
N GLN A 178 10.77 -1.23 16.88
CA GLN A 178 10.71 -2.51 17.58
C GLN A 178 9.70 -3.49 16.94
N LEU A 179 8.51 -3.00 16.56
CA LEU A 179 7.48 -3.81 15.89
C LEU A 179 7.92 -4.28 14.49
N ILE A 180 8.54 -3.38 13.73
CA ILE A 180 9.08 -3.63 12.40
C ILE A 180 10.24 -4.64 12.48
N LEU A 181 11.22 -4.41 13.36
CA LEU A 181 12.35 -5.32 13.57
C LEU A 181 11.87 -6.72 13.96
N ARG A 182 10.87 -6.80 14.85
CA ARG A 182 10.25 -8.08 15.18
C ARG A 182 9.63 -8.75 13.96
N ARG A 183 8.94 -8.02 13.09
CA ARG A 183 8.38 -8.60 11.85
C ARG A 183 9.48 -9.17 10.96
N ILE A 184 10.58 -8.44 10.79
CA ILE A 184 11.73 -8.87 9.97
C ILE A 184 12.34 -10.16 10.53
N ASN A 185 12.46 -10.27 11.85
CA ASN A 185 13.16 -11.38 12.50
C ASN A 185 12.31 -12.65 12.68
N ILE A 186 11.00 -12.64 12.42
CA ILE A 186 10.16 -13.84 12.52
C ILE A 186 10.42 -14.74 11.29
N PRO A 187 10.94 -15.96 11.46
CA PRO A 187 11.20 -16.87 10.34
C PRO A 187 9.91 -17.15 9.55
N GLY A 188 10.00 -17.09 8.22
CA GLY A 188 8.85 -17.33 7.33
C GLY A 188 7.79 -16.22 7.32
N ARG A 189 8.03 -15.08 7.97
CA ARG A 189 7.23 -13.86 7.77
C ARG A 189 7.80 -12.96 6.68
N ARG A 190 6.91 -12.12 6.16
CA ARG A 190 7.17 -11.11 5.12
C ARG A 190 8.39 -10.23 5.43
N PRO A 191 9.34 -10.10 4.47
CA PRO A 191 10.26 -8.96 4.42
C PRO A 191 9.48 -7.64 4.35
N LEU A 192 10.16 -6.52 4.59
CA LEU A 192 9.53 -5.22 4.35
C LEU A 192 9.21 -5.02 2.87
N ARG A 193 8.10 -4.32 2.62
CA ARG A 193 7.72 -3.92 1.27
C ARG A 193 8.79 -3.00 0.70
N LEU A 194 9.03 -3.10 -0.60
CA LEU A 194 9.83 -2.14 -1.36
C LEU A 194 8.99 -0.88 -1.63
N SER A 195 8.68 -0.15 -0.56
CA SER A 195 7.98 1.12 -0.63
C SER A 195 8.50 2.06 0.46
N ALA A 196 8.26 3.36 0.28
CA ALA A 196 8.60 4.35 1.30
C ALA A 196 7.93 4.07 2.64
N ASN A 197 6.76 3.42 2.67
CA ASN A 197 6.04 3.09 3.89
C ASN A 197 6.38 1.69 4.40
N PRO A 198 7.27 1.55 5.41
CA PRO A 198 7.59 0.24 5.97
C PRO A 198 6.53 -0.27 6.95
N ILE A 199 5.58 0.57 7.36
CA ILE A 199 4.61 0.25 8.40
C ILE A 199 3.47 -0.60 7.80
N ASP A 200 3.28 -1.81 8.34
CA ASP A 200 2.12 -2.62 8.02
C ASP A 200 0.96 -2.31 8.99
N LEU A 201 -0.26 -2.62 8.56
CA LEU A 201 -1.45 -2.43 9.40
C LEU A 201 -1.32 -3.11 10.78
N ILE A 202 -0.66 -4.27 10.84
CA ILE A 202 -0.45 -4.99 12.11
C ILE A 202 0.45 -4.23 13.08
N ASP A 203 1.36 -3.39 12.59
CA ASP A 203 2.21 -2.56 13.46
C ASP A 203 1.36 -1.50 14.14
N LEU A 204 0.51 -0.82 13.38
CA LEU A 204 -0.39 0.20 13.91
C LEU A 204 -1.39 -0.40 14.91
N GLU A 205 -1.89 -1.61 14.63
CA GLU A 205 -2.76 -2.36 15.54
C GLU A 205 -2.08 -2.68 16.87
N ASN A 206 -0.77 -2.96 16.87
CA ASN A 206 -0.01 -3.17 18.11
C ASN A 206 0.37 -1.83 18.77
N LEU A 207 0.81 -0.84 17.98
CA LEU A 207 1.22 0.48 18.45
C LEU A 207 0.10 1.15 19.27
N LYS A 208 -1.15 1.11 18.79
CA LYS A 208 -2.29 1.68 19.52
C LYS A 208 -2.56 1.01 20.88
N THR A 209 -1.99 -0.18 21.12
CA THR A 209 -2.14 -0.94 22.38
C THR A 209 -0.90 -0.86 23.28
N TRP A 210 0.24 -0.41 22.75
CA TRP A 210 1.46 -0.17 23.52
C TRP A 210 1.44 1.25 24.10
N LEU A 211 0.66 1.44 25.16
CA LEU A 211 0.35 2.78 25.69
C LEU A 211 1.43 3.37 26.59
N ASP A 212 2.22 2.54 27.26
CA ASP A 212 3.27 2.97 28.18
C ASP A 212 4.67 2.67 27.60
N LYS A 213 5.70 2.89 28.41
CA LYS A 213 7.10 2.60 28.08
C LYS A 213 7.55 1.26 28.69
N ASN A 214 6.61 0.42 29.10
CA ASN A 214 6.92 -0.90 29.64
C ASN A 214 7.12 -1.92 28.51
N PRO A 215 7.69 -3.10 28.80
CA PRO A 215 7.77 -4.17 27.83
C PRO A 215 6.39 -4.56 27.29
N PHE A 216 6.26 -4.65 25.98
CA PHE A 216 5.01 -4.96 25.30
C PHE A 216 4.95 -6.41 24.88
N VAL A 217 3.91 -7.12 25.32
CA VAL A 217 3.54 -8.43 24.78
C VAL A 217 2.43 -8.23 23.77
N LYS A 218 2.65 -8.71 22.55
CA LYS A 218 1.63 -8.65 21.51
C LYS A 218 0.40 -9.47 21.93
N ILE A 219 -0.79 -8.92 21.67
CA ILE A 219 -2.06 -9.59 21.94
C ILE A 219 -2.12 -10.92 21.16
N LYS A 220 -2.40 -12.02 21.87
CA LYS A 220 -2.44 -13.40 21.34
C LYS A 220 -1.09 -13.92 20.81
N ASP A 221 0.02 -13.40 21.31
CA ASP A 221 1.32 -13.98 21.05
C ASP A 221 1.48 -15.30 21.80
N LYS A 222 1.53 -16.43 21.06
CA LYS A 222 1.65 -17.77 21.65
C LYS A 222 2.97 -17.98 22.38
N GLU A 223 4.00 -17.23 22.00
CA GLU A 223 5.36 -17.34 22.54
C GLU A 223 5.62 -16.34 23.67
N GLY A 224 4.71 -15.38 23.91
CA GLY A 224 4.85 -14.39 24.97
C GLY A 224 6.06 -13.46 24.81
N PHE A 225 6.58 -13.28 23.59
CA PHE A 225 7.78 -12.49 23.35
C PHE A 225 7.55 -11.02 23.67
N GLN A 226 8.40 -10.48 24.55
CA GLN A 226 8.33 -9.11 25.05
C GLN A 226 9.18 -8.16 24.20
N LEU A 227 8.55 -7.13 23.65
CA LEU A 227 9.25 -6.02 23.01
C LEU A 227 9.61 -4.96 24.04
N GLN A 228 10.90 -4.64 24.11
CA GLN A 228 11.42 -3.66 25.05
C GLN A 228 11.26 -2.25 24.49
N TYR A 229 10.94 -1.28 25.35
CA TYR A 229 10.97 0.14 24.98
C TYR A 229 12.42 0.61 24.95
N ARG A 230 13.09 0.42 23.80
CA ARG A 230 14.44 0.90 23.56
C ARG A 230 14.64 1.29 22.09
N PRO A 231 15.43 2.32 21.79
CA PRO A 231 15.81 2.62 20.40
C PRO A 231 16.46 1.41 19.72
N VAL A 232 16.20 1.26 18.43
CA VAL A 232 16.90 0.31 17.56
C VAL A 232 18.09 1.03 16.95
N SER A 233 19.26 0.42 17.01
CA SER A 233 20.51 0.94 16.44
C SER A 233 20.85 0.23 15.14
N SER A 234 21.76 0.79 14.34
CA SER A 234 22.20 0.16 13.08
C SER A 234 22.81 -1.22 13.30
N SER A 235 23.45 -1.47 14.44
CA SER A 235 23.99 -2.79 14.80
C SER A 235 22.92 -3.84 15.11
N ASP A 236 21.68 -3.42 15.37
CA ASP A 236 20.54 -4.34 15.58
C ASP A 236 19.88 -4.76 14.26
N LEU A 237 20.19 -4.10 13.14
CA LEU A 237 19.53 -4.33 11.87
C LEU A 237 20.12 -5.54 11.14
N PRO A 238 19.28 -6.45 10.62
CA PRO A 238 19.75 -7.48 9.70
C PRO A 238 20.30 -6.89 8.39
N ASN A 239 21.14 -7.66 7.70
CA ASN A 239 21.63 -7.29 6.36
C ASN A 239 20.46 -7.00 5.40
N GLY A 240 20.59 -5.92 4.63
CA GLY A 240 19.56 -5.49 3.67
C GLY A 240 18.57 -4.45 4.20
N TYR A 241 18.72 -4.01 5.45
CA TYR A 241 17.89 -2.96 6.06
C TYR A 241 18.71 -1.74 6.50
N SER A 242 18.08 -0.58 6.47
CA SER A 242 18.64 0.70 6.93
C SER A 242 17.54 1.56 7.55
N PHE A 243 17.91 2.71 8.10
CA PHE A 243 16.96 3.76 8.45
C PHE A 243 16.75 4.74 7.30
N ASP A 244 15.52 5.23 7.14
CA ASP A 244 15.19 6.34 6.25
C ASP A 244 15.46 7.72 6.90
N GLN A 245 15.11 8.79 6.18
CA GLN A 245 15.32 10.18 6.63
C GLN A 245 14.52 10.58 7.89
N TYR A 246 13.48 9.83 8.25
CA TYR A 246 12.69 10.05 9.47
C TYR A 246 12.95 8.99 10.55
N GLY A 247 13.90 8.08 10.30
CA GLY A 247 14.41 7.09 11.23
C GLY A 247 13.68 5.75 11.22
N LEU A 248 12.72 5.49 10.31
CA LEU A 248 12.06 4.19 10.25
C LEU A 248 12.95 3.16 9.54
N ILE A 249 12.86 1.90 9.97
CA ILE A 249 13.54 0.80 9.30
C ILE A 249 12.89 0.53 7.94
N VAL A 250 13.68 0.59 6.88
CA VAL A 250 13.30 0.32 5.49
C VAL A 250 14.30 -0.63 4.83
N SER A 251 13.96 -1.17 3.65
CA SER A 251 14.94 -1.85 2.80
C SER A 251 16.02 -0.87 2.33
N VAL A 252 17.28 -1.33 2.22
CA VAL A 252 18.39 -0.50 1.69
C VAL A 252 18.06 0.08 0.31
N GLU A 253 17.38 -0.69 -0.54
CA GLU A 253 16.94 -0.24 -1.87
C GLU A 253 16.06 1.01 -1.81
N VAL A 254 15.20 1.11 -0.79
CA VAL A 254 14.31 2.26 -0.57
C VAL A 254 15.05 3.42 0.09
N ALA A 255 15.95 3.13 1.04
CA ALA A 255 16.77 4.15 1.69
C ALA A 255 17.59 4.95 0.67
N ASP A 256 18.09 4.27 -0.36
CA ASP A 256 18.90 4.89 -1.41
C ASP A 256 18.09 5.80 -2.36
N TRP A 257 16.77 5.62 -2.49
CA TRP A 257 15.90 6.55 -3.23
C TRP A 257 15.83 7.94 -2.61
N SER A 258 16.13 8.03 -1.31
CA SER A 258 16.01 9.26 -0.53
C SER A 258 17.33 10.03 -0.42
N ARG A 259 18.45 9.51 -0.95
CA ARG A 259 19.72 10.25 -0.97
C ARG A 259 19.74 11.18 -2.18
N PRO A 260 19.88 12.51 -1.99
CA PRO A 260 20.22 13.37 -3.11
C PRO A 260 21.52 12.88 -3.74
N ALA A 261 21.56 12.78 -5.07
CA ALA A 261 22.78 12.51 -5.78
C ALA A 261 23.82 13.56 -5.34
N VAL A 262 24.87 13.12 -4.65
CA VAL A 262 26.00 13.98 -4.35
C VAL A 262 26.65 14.28 -5.70
N THR A 263 26.29 15.41 -6.30
CA THR A 263 27.07 15.98 -7.40
C THR A 263 28.36 16.46 -6.77
N GLY A 264 29.39 15.62 -6.85
CA GLY A 264 30.75 16.02 -6.56
C GLY A 264 31.20 17.07 -7.57
N ALA A 265 31.50 18.26 -7.08
CA ALA A 265 32.43 19.22 -7.67
C ALA A 265 33.10 19.98 -6.50
#